data_AF-A0A7S1GLP0-F1
#
_entry.id   AF-A0A7S1GLP0-F1
#
_cell.length_a   1.000
_cell.length_b   1.000
_cell.length_c   1.000
_cell.angle_alpha   90.00
_cell.angle_beta   90.00
_cell.angle_gamma   90.00
#
_symmetry.space_group_name_H-M   'P 1'
#
loop_
_entity.id
_entity.type
_entity.pdbx_description
1 polymer ?
#
loop_
_entity_poly.entity_id
_entity_poly.type
_entity_poly.pdbx_seq_one_letter_code
_entity_poly.pdbx_strand_id
1 'polypeptide(L)'
;DCIEESATMVYNLALSFHLSSIAHNVSDYMSKAKTLYEIAAAIRTRTMNPNDLDVFKMVILNNLGQIYHEQTDYTTARSCFGQLASQLASLQEHDLLHWISKEDCDGFVLNAMLEAPDLAAAA
;
A
#
# COMPACT_ATOMS: atom_id res chain seq x y z
N ASP A 1 -8.51 12.21 -14.71
CA ASP A 1 -8.12 11.87 -16.09
C ASP A 1 -8.31 10.37 -16.34
N CYS A 2 -8.63 9.91 -17.56
CA CYS A 2 -8.95 8.50 -17.88
C CYS A 2 -7.89 7.48 -17.39
N ILE A 3 -6.64 7.92 -17.24
CA ILE A 3 -5.52 7.09 -16.76
C ILE A 3 -5.55 6.91 -15.22
N GLU A 4 -6.00 7.91 -14.45
CA GLU A 4 -6.17 7.75 -12.98
C GLU A 4 -7.35 6.83 -12.64
N GLU A 5 -8.44 6.93 -13.40
CA GLU A 5 -9.55 5.99 -13.32
C GLU A 5 -9.09 4.57 -13.64
N SER A 6 -8.18 4.42 -14.61
CA SER A 6 -7.57 3.13 -14.95
C SER A 6 -6.76 2.53 -13.80
N ALA A 7 -5.93 3.32 -13.09
CA ALA A 7 -5.19 2.84 -11.92
C ALA A 7 -6.14 2.37 -10.81
N THR A 8 -7.20 3.14 -10.55
CA THR A 8 -8.19 2.85 -9.51
C THR A 8 -8.97 1.57 -9.81
N MET A 9 -9.36 1.36 -11.07
CA MET A 9 -10.01 0.12 -11.51
C MET A 9 -9.10 -1.11 -11.32
N VAL A 10 -7.83 -1.00 -11.72
CA VAL A 10 -6.85 -2.09 -11.55
C VAL A 10 -6.62 -2.39 -10.07
N TYR A 11 -6.52 -1.36 -9.23
CA TYR A 11 -6.41 -1.52 -7.78
C TYR A 11 -7.63 -2.24 -7.18
N ASN A 12 -8.85 -1.88 -7.57
CA ASN A 12 -10.06 -2.54 -7.07
C ASN A 12 -10.13 -4.01 -7.48
N LEU A 13 -9.65 -4.34 -8.68
CA LEU A 13 -9.51 -5.73 -9.11
C LEU A 13 -8.44 -6.47 -8.31
N ALA A 14 -7.31 -5.83 -8.01
CA ALA A 14 -6.28 -6.40 -7.14
C ALA A 14 -6.86 -6.74 -5.75
N LEU A 15 -7.60 -5.80 -5.16
CA LEU A 15 -8.23 -5.94 -3.85
C LEU A 15 -9.25 -7.07 -3.83
N SER A 16 -10.07 -7.23 -4.87
CA SER A 16 -11.05 -8.32 -4.93
C SER A 16 -10.39 -9.69 -4.97
N PHE A 17 -9.30 -9.86 -5.73
CA PHE A 17 -8.50 -11.08 -5.72
C PHE A 17 -7.81 -11.32 -4.37
N HIS A 18 -7.29 -10.27 -3.74
CA HIS A 18 -6.64 -10.36 -2.43
C HIS A 18 -7.62 -10.86 -1.36
N LEU A 19 -8.78 -10.22 -1.26
CA LEU A 19 -9.82 -10.62 -0.30
C LEU A 19 -10.34 -12.04 -0.57
N SER A 20 -10.51 -12.40 -1.85
CA SER A 20 -10.90 -13.76 -2.25
C SER A 20 -9.84 -14.80 -1.89
N SER A 21 -8.55 -14.44 -2.02
CA SER A 21 -7.44 -15.29 -1.61
C SER A 21 -7.47 -15.56 -0.11
N ILE A 22 -7.66 -14.52 0.71
CA ILE A 22 -7.72 -14.65 2.17
C ILE A 22 -8.95 -15.48 2.58
N ALA A 23 -10.11 -15.22 1.99
CA ALA A 23 -11.36 -15.91 2.33
C ALA A 23 -11.37 -17.40 1.96
N HIS A 24 -10.68 -17.76 0.87
CA HIS A 24 -10.73 -19.11 0.30
C HIS A 24 -9.39 -19.85 0.33
N ASN A 25 -8.34 -19.23 0.87
CA ASN A 25 -6.96 -19.72 0.91
C ASN A 25 -6.44 -20.15 -0.48
N VAL A 26 -6.60 -19.29 -1.49
CA VAL A 26 -6.26 -19.58 -2.90
C VAL A 26 -4.98 -18.84 -3.33
N SER A 27 -3.84 -19.52 -3.31
CA SER A 27 -2.53 -18.92 -3.62
C SER A 27 -2.42 -18.29 -5.02
N ASP A 28 -3.16 -18.81 -6.01
CA ASP A 28 -3.20 -18.23 -7.37
C ASP A 28 -3.86 -16.83 -7.37
N TYR A 29 -4.91 -16.63 -6.56
CA TYR A 29 -5.55 -15.33 -6.42
C TYR A 29 -4.63 -14.33 -5.72
N MET A 30 -3.85 -14.80 -4.75
CA MET A 30 -2.81 -13.97 -4.12
C MET A 30 -1.77 -13.48 -5.12
N SER A 31 -1.33 -14.37 -6.01
CA SER A 31 -0.35 -14.04 -7.04
C SER A 31 -0.92 -13.04 -8.04
N LYS A 32 -2.20 -13.19 -8.43
CA LYS A 32 -2.90 -12.21 -9.28
C LYS A 32 -3.04 -10.85 -8.60
N ALA A 33 -3.42 -10.83 -7.33
CA ALA A 33 -3.55 -9.59 -6.56
C ALA A 33 -2.24 -8.80 -6.56
N LYS A 34 -1.12 -9.48 -6.28
CA LYS A 34 0.22 -8.89 -6.30
C LYS A 34 0.54 -8.21 -7.63
N THR A 35 0.42 -8.94 -8.74
CA THR A 35 0.70 -8.40 -10.08
C THR A 35 -0.19 -7.19 -10.40
N LEU A 36 -1.48 -7.25 -10.02
CA LEU A 36 -2.40 -6.13 -10.27
C LEU A 36 -2.05 -4.90 -9.40
N TYR A 37 -1.63 -5.08 -8.15
CA TYR A 37 -1.14 -3.98 -7.32
C TYR A 37 0.12 -3.33 -7.91
N GLU A 38 1.07 -4.12 -8.41
CA GLU A 38 2.28 -3.62 -9.10
C GLU A 38 1.91 -2.82 -10.37
N ILE A 39 0.95 -3.29 -11.16
CA ILE A 39 0.44 -2.57 -12.33
C ILE A 39 -0.23 -1.26 -11.92
N ALA A 40 -1.08 -1.27 -10.90
CA ALA A 40 -1.75 -0.07 -10.41
C ALA A 40 -0.74 0.99 -9.96
N ALA A 41 0.32 0.59 -9.25
CA ALA A 41 1.40 1.49 -8.84
C ALA A 41 2.16 2.05 -10.06
N ALA A 42 2.45 1.22 -11.05
CA ALA A 42 3.13 1.66 -12.28
C ALA A 42 2.29 2.66 -13.09
N ILE A 43 0.98 2.47 -13.16
CA ILE A 43 0.06 3.42 -13.81
C ILE A 43 0.04 4.74 -13.03
N ARG A 44 -0.14 4.67 -11.70
CA ARG A 44 -0.19 5.87 -10.84
C ARG A 44 1.10 6.69 -10.92
N THR A 45 2.26 6.03 -10.90
CA THR A 45 3.57 6.69 -10.96
C THR A 45 3.74 7.52 -12.24
N ARG A 46 3.12 7.10 -13.36
CA ARG A 46 3.21 7.83 -14.63
C ARG A 46 2.33 9.08 -14.69
N THR A 47 1.31 9.17 -13.84
CA THR A 47 0.36 10.28 -13.84
C THR A 47 0.53 11.23 -12.67
N MET A 48 1.27 10.83 -11.64
CA MET A 48 1.45 11.61 -10.43
C MET A 48 2.37 12.82 -10.66
N ASN A 49 1.94 13.99 -10.20
CA ASN A 49 2.86 15.10 -10.00
C ASN A 49 3.77 14.78 -8.79
N PRO A 50 5.09 14.98 -8.87
CA PRO A 50 6.00 14.74 -7.74
C PRO A 50 5.65 15.48 -6.44
N ASN A 51 4.86 16.55 -6.53
CA ASN A 51 4.43 17.35 -5.38
C ASN A 51 3.11 16.89 -4.77
N ASP A 52 2.40 15.95 -5.39
CA ASP A 52 1.13 15.46 -4.87
C ASP A 52 1.37 14.36 -3.84
N LEU A 53 0.61 14.38 -2.75
CA LEU A 53 0.63 13.29 -1.76
C LEU A 53 0.08 12.00 -2.38
N ASP A 54 0.93 10.98 -2.48
CA ASP A 54 0.60 9.69 -3.09
C ASP A 54 -0.02 8.69 -2.12
N VAL A 55 -1.19 9.03 -1.56
CA VAL A 55 -2.00 8.11 -0.74
C VAL A 55 -2.21 6.77 -1.44
N PHE A 56 -2.45 6.82 -2.76
CA PHE A 56 -2.70 5.64 -3.56
C PHE A 56 -1.53 4.65 -3.54
N LYS A 57 -0.30 5.15 -3.71
CA LYS A 57 0.90 4.34 -3.57
C LYS A 57 1.09 3.81 -2.15
N MET A 58 0.79 4.62 -1.12
CA MET A 58 0.93 4.17 0.26
C MET A 58 0.01 2.97 0.54
N VAL A 59 -1.26 3.02 0.10
CA VAL A 59 -2.21 1.89 0.22
C VAL A 59 -1.72 0.65 -0.55
N ILE A 60 -1.15 0.83 -1.74
CA ILE A 60 -0.56 -0.28 -2.49
C ILE A 60 0.63 -0.89 -1.75
N LEU A 61 1.53 -0.08 -1.19
CA LEU A 61 2.69 -0.57 -0.43
C LEU A 61 2.26 -1.41 0.77
N ASN A 62 1.22 -0.98 1.50
CA ASN A 62 0.67 -1.78 2.60
C ASN A 62 0.19 -3.15 2.12
N ASN A 63 -0.60 -3.19 1.05
CA ASN A 63 -1.17 -4.44 0.55
C ASN A 63 -0.10 -5.37 -0.04
N LEU A 64 0.88 -4.83 -0.76
CA LEU A 64 2.03 -5.61 -1.22
C LEU A 64 2.84 -6.15 -0.05
N GLY A 65 3.11 -5.35 0.98
CA GLY A 65 3.80 -5.78 2.18
C GLY A 65 3.13 -6.98 2.85
N GLN A 66 1.80 -6.95 2.99
CA GLN A 66 1.00 -8.06 3.50
C GLN A 66 1.13 -9.31 2.63
N ILE A 67 1.00 -9.17 1.31
CA ILE A 67 1.13 -10.30 0.38
C ILE A 67 2.52 -10.94 0.47
N TYR A 68 3.58 -10.13 0.50
CA TYR A 68 4.95 -10.65 0.62
C TYR A 68 5.17 -11.35 1.97
N HIS A 69 4.59 -10.81 3.06
CA HIS A 69 4.64 -11.44 4.37
C HIS A 69 3.94 -12.82 4.35
N GLU A 70 2.74 -12.92 3.76
CA GLU A 70 2.03 -14.19 3.58
C GLU A 70 2.78 -15.17 2.68
N GLN A 71 3.54 -14.67 1.71
CA GLN A 71 4.43 -15.46 0.85
C GLN A 71 5.79 -15.78 1.50
N THR A 72 5.99 -15.44 2.78
CA THR A 72 7.26 -15.63 3.53
C THR A 72 8.47 -14.89 2.96
N ASP A 73 8.26 -13.94 2.04
CA ASP A 73 9.28 -13.02 1.55
C ASP A 73 9.35 -11.79 2.46
N TYR A 74 9.81 -12.02 3.68
CA TYR A 74 9.90 -11.00 4.72
C TYR A 74 10.84 -9.86 4.35
N THR A 75 11.83 -10.12 3.49
CA THR A 75 12.77 -9.10 3.01
C THR A 75 12.04 -8.06 2.17
N THR A 76 11.25 -8.50 1.19
CA THR A 76 10.49 -7.58 0.35
C THR A 76 9.32 -6.96 1.13
N ALA A 77 8.67 -7.72 2.02
CA ALA A 77 7.63 -7.19 2.90
C ALA A 77 8.15 -6.00 3.73
N ARG A 78 9.29 -6.17 4.40
CA ARG A 78 9.95 -5.11 5.17
C ARG A 78 10.31 -3.90 4.31
N SER A 79 10.75 -4.11 3.07
CA SER A 79 11.02 -3.02 2.13
C SER A 79 9.75 -2.22 1.80
N CYS A 80 8.62 -2.90 1.56
CA CYS A 80 7.33 -2.25 1.33
C CYS A 80 6.87 -1.44 2.55
N PHE A 81 6.90 -2.03 3.75
CA PHE A 81 6.51 -1.34 4.98
C PHE A 81 7.45 -0.20 5.36
N GLY A 82 8.75 -0.34 5.08
CA GLY A 82 9.72 0.73 5.28
C GLY A 82 9.48 1.93 4.35
N GLN A 83 9.17 1.68 3.07
CA GLN A 83 8.80 2.76 2.15
C GLN A 83 7.50 3.46 2.59
N LEU A 84 6.52 2.69 3.05
CA LEU A 84 5.28 3.23 3.60
C LEU A 84 5.53 4.10 4.84
N ALA A 85 6.33 3.62 5.79
CA ALA A 85 6.71 4.36 6.99
C ALA A 85 7.41 5.68 6.64
N SER A 86 8.38 5.65 5.71
CA SER A 86 9.07 6.85 5.24
C SER A 86 8.14 7.85 4.55
N GLN A 87 7.11 7.39 3.83
CA GLN A 87 6.12 8.29 3.24
C GLN A 87 5.23 8.92 4.32
N LEU A 88 4.72 8.11 5.26
CA LEU A 88 3.95 8.58 6.42
C LEU A 88 4.71 9.64 7.23
N ALA A 89 6.00 9.41 7.45
CA ALA A 89 6.92 10.32 8.13
C ALA A 89 7.03 11.70 7.47
N SER A 90 6.99 11.73 6.14
CA SER A 90 7.17 12.96 5.37
C SER A 90 5.92 13.84 5.31
N LEU A 91 4.79 13.39 5.87
CA LEU A 91 3.53 14.13 5.84
C LEU A 91 3.48 15.16 6.97
N GLN A 92 3.03 16.38 6.68
CA GLN A 92 2.77 17.36 7.73
C GLN A 92 1.49 17.01 8.49
N GLU A 93 1.42 17.31 9.79
CA GLU A 93 0.23 17.05 10.64
C GLU A 93 -1.08 17.61 10.05
N HIS A 94 -0.99 18.75 9.34
CA HIS A 94 -2.15 19.38 8.70
C HIS A 94 -2.66 18.60 7.47
N ASP A 95 -1.80 17.84 6.79
CA ASP A 95 -2.15 17.03 5.62
C ASP A 95 -2.81 15.70 6.03
N LEU A 96 -2.50 15.19 7.24
CA LEU A 96 -3.15 14.00 7.81
C LEU A 96 -4.60 14.28 8.25
N LEU A 97 -4.88 15.47 8.78
CA LEU A 97 -6.15 15.78 9.47
C LEU A 97 -7.39 15.80 8.58
N HIS A 98 -7.24 15.93 7.26
CA HIS A 98 -8.38 16.05 6.37
C HIS A 98 -8.74 14.69 5.70
N TRP A 99 -7.91 13.66 5.81
CA TRP A 99 -7.90 12.55 4.82
C TRP A 99 -8.21 11.17 5.41
N ILE A 100 -8.83 11.12 6.59
CA ILE A 100 -9.24 9.95 7.41
C ILE A 100 -8.60 10.13 8.80
N SER A 101 -9.39 9.98 9.87
CA SER A 101 -8.84 10.15 11.21
C SER A 101 -7.75 9.11 11.45
N LYS A 102 -6.74 9.42 12.27
CA LYS A 102 -5.65 8.47 12.57
C LYS A 102 -6.20 7.09 12.98
N GLU A 103 -7.35 7.09 13.67
CA GLU A 103 -8.10 5.92 14.11
C GLU A 103 -8.58 5.03 12.94
N ASP A 104 -9.09 5.58 11.83
CA ASP A 104 -9.54 4.72 10.71
C ASP A 104 -8.38 4.19 9.85
N CYS A 105 -7.16 4.69 10.04
CA CYS A 105 -5.94 4.17 9.43
C CYS A 105 -5.08 3.33 10.40
N ASP A 106 -5.57 2.99 11.59
CA ASP A 106 -4.78 2.32 12.63
C ASP A 106 -4.10 1.03 12.12
N GLY A 107 -4.80 0.19 11.34
CA GLY A 107 -4.21 -1.05 10.80
C GLY A 107 -3.08 -0.80 9.79
N PHE A 108 -3.19 0.27 9.01
CA PHE A 108 -2.18 0.68 8.04
C PHE A 108 -0.94 1.26 8.73
N VAL A 109 -1.14 2.07 9.76
CA VAL A 109 -0.07 2.62 10.59
C VAL A 109 0.61 1.51 11.40
N LEU A 110 -0.17 0.57 11.95
CA LEU A 110 0.33 -0.55 12.73
C LEU A 110 1.26 -1.46 11.92
N ASN A 111 0.90 -1.82 10.69
CA ASN A 111 1.74 -2.67 9.85
C ASN A 111 3.11 -2.01 9.57
N ALA A 112 3.12 -0.72 9.27
CA ALA A 112 4.34 0.04 9.07
C ALA A 112 5.20 0.11 10.36
N MET A 113 4.57 0.32 11.51
CA MET A 113 5.26 0.44 12.80
C MET A 113 5.79 -0.90 13.34
N LEU A 114 5.08 -2.02 13.14
CA LEU A 114 5.50 -3.33 13.62
C LEU A 114 6.65 -3.91 12.79
N GLU A 115 6.58 -3.77 11.46
CA GLU A 115 7.53 -4.41 10.54
C GLU A 115 8.76 -3.53 10.22
N ALA A 116 8.66 -2.22 10.45
CA ALA A 116 9.73 -1.24 10.25
C ALA A 116 9.82 -0.19 11.40
N PRO A 117 9.97 -0.62 12.68
CA PRO A 117 9.95 0.27 13.84
C PRO A 117 11.11 1.27 13.87
N ASP A 118 12.25 0.88 13.31
CA ASP A 118 13.46 1.70 13.17
C ASP A 118 13.29 2.86 12.17
N LEU A 119 12.45 2.67 11.16
CA LEU A 119 12.13 3.70 10.16
C LEU A 119 10.98 4.60 10.62
N ALA A 120 10.06 4.09 11.44
CA ALA A 120 8.98 4.87 12.04
C ALA A 120 9.45 5.83 13.16
N ALA A 121 10.59 5.55 13.81
CA ALA A 121 11.15 6.39 14.88
C ALA A 121 12.05 7.53 14.37
N ALA A 122 12.43 7.52 13.09
CA ALA A 122 13.24 8.55 12.44
C ALA A 122 12.40 9.66 11.77
N ALA A 123 11.09 9.63 12.02
CA ALA A 123 10.02 10.44 11.47
C ALA A 123 9.44 11.37 12.53
#